data_AF-A0A8S2T7V0-F1
#
_entry.id   AF-A0A8S2T7V0-F1
#
_cell.length_a   1.000
_cell.length_b   1.000
_cell.length_c   1.000
_cell.angle_alpha   90.00
_cell.angle_beta   90.00
_cell.angle_gamma   90.00
#
_symmetry.space_group_name_H-M   'P 1'
#
loop_
_entity.id
_entity.type
_entity.pdbx_description
1 polymer ?
#
loop_
_entity_poly.entity_id
_entity_poly.type
_entity_poly.pdbx_seq_one_letter_code
_entity_poly.pdbx_strand_id
1 'polypeptide(L)'
;VKVLRGINLRLPSGYSSTSLETCVIIEFPYPRETPQTARTRHGAGSTIVEYPDSLHKFQIKRTDTDLKRVFKRKELKLSIFHKAGFLRADRLLGTASVKLAPFEETATIHESVDIYDNEHKKKPEGKLEVKIRMKEALGQTKSSESSLQQWLVIDRFEDISYNSKSSTSQSISTAPSITAISRLVPTSDSLGLLAITLANNLNNNNNNDDDATVESSRSSDNESKHRISRNSQQPVVPQSIQVLKYEADLINEQIEQFEDLFTQDQIDRLRTKQQTLTKTSDEIIVSLRQGGKKAVEEHVRGLEQLMEHYSKEVDEYRQRDENKKADILVKKKDLVAKELETFTSKP
;
A
#
# COMPACT_ATOMS: atom_id res chain seq x y z
N VAL A 1 13.01 13.47 -0.46
CA VAL A 1 12.24 13.40 -1.74
C VAL A 1 12.36 11.99 -2.27
N LYS A 2 11.25 11.37 -2.67
CA LYS A 2 11.21 10.07 -3.35
C LYS A 2 10.48 10.25 -4.67
N VAL A 3 11.11 9.89 -5.78
CA VAL A 3 10.48 9.87 -7.12
C VAL A 3 9.90 8.47 -7.32
N LEU A 4 8.59 8.32 -7.47
CA LEU A 4 7.99 7.00 -7.50
C LEU A 4 8.06 6.42 -8.91
N ARG A 5 7.43 7.11 -9.87
CA ARG A 5 7.36 6.65 -11.26
C ARG A 5 7.08 7.79 -12.24
N GLY A 6 7.56 7.63 -13.46
CA GLY A 6 7.11 8.38 -14.63
C GLY A 6 5.98 7.63 -15.34
N ILE A 7 4.97 8.35 -15.81
CA ILE A 7 3.77 7.79 -16.43
C ILE A 7 3.60 8.45 -17.79
N ASN A 8 3.45 7.64 -18.85
CA ASN A 8 3.25 8.08 -20.23
C ASN A 8 4.29 9.12 -20.68
N LEU A 9 5.57 8.87 -20.38
CA LEU A 9 6.66 9.74 -20.81
C LEU A 9 6.76 9.74 -22.34
N ARG A 10 6.93 10.92 -22.95
CA ARG A 10 7.15 11.01 -24.39
C ARG A 10 8.38 10.22 -24.82
N LEU A 11 8.24 9.47 -25.91
CA LEU A 11 9.35 8.78 -26.55
C LEU A 11 10.17 9.77 -27.40
N PRO A 12 11.48 9.89 -27.16
CA PRO A 12 12.36 10.66 -28.03
C PRO A 12 12.43 10.05 -29.44
N SER A 13 12.64 10.88 -30.46
CA SER A 13 12.70 10.44 -31.86
C SER A 13 13.74 9.33 -32.07
N GLY A 14 13.31 8.18 -32.58
CA GLY A 14 14.18 7.02 -32.85
C GLY A 14 14.37 6.04 -31.69
N TYR A 15 13.70 6.25 -30.54
CA TYR A 15 13.70 5.30 -29.43
C TYR A 15 12.47 4.39 -29.49
N SER A 16 12.68 3.08 -29.32
CA SER A 16 11.61 2.13 -29.12
C SER A 16 11.15 2.16 -27.65
N SER A 17 9.86 1.92 -27.43
CA SER A 17 9.25 1.97 -26.11
C SER A 17 9.89 1.01 -25.09
N THR A 18 10.45 -0.10 -25.55
CA THR A 18 11.14 -1.10 -24.70
C THR A 18 12.52 -0.65 -24.20
N SER A 19 13.11 0.39 -24.79
CA SER A 19 14.51 0.81 -24.55
C SER A 19 14.65 2.16 -23.84
N LEU A 20 13.54 2.74 -23.37
CA LEU A 20 13.56 4.04 -22.73
C LEU A 20 14.12 3.91 -21.30
N GLU A 21 15.38 4.27 -21.15
CA GLU A 21 16.04 4.46 -19.85
C GLU A 21 16.02 5.95 -19.50
N THR A 22 15.41 6.30 -18.37
CA THR A 22 15.29 7.68 -17.89
C THR A 22 15.84 7.84 -16.50
N CYS A 23 16.35 9.01 -16.17
CA CYS A 23 16.76 9.39 -14.83
C CYS A 23 16.23 10.78 -14.50
N VAL A 24 16.02 11.06 -13.21
CA VAL A 24 15.49 12.33 -12.74
C VAL A 24 16.56 13.05 -11.92
N ILE A 25 16.82 14.30 -12.29
CA ILE A 25 17.65 15.22 -11.50
C ILE A 25 16.71 16.11 -10.71
N ILE A 26 16.90 16.09 -9.40
CA ILE A 26 16.12 16.82 -8.41
C ILE A 26 16.96 18.02 -7.97
N GLU A 27 16.45 19.23 -8.18
CA GLU A 27 17.08 20.47 -7.79
C GLU A 27 16.26 21.11 -6.67
N PHE A 28 16.81 21.08 -5.45
CA PHE A 28 16.20 21.68 -4.28
C PHE A 28 16.72 23.12 -4.09
N PRO A 29 15.83 24.13 -4.14
CA PRO A 29 16.21 25.55 -4.18
C PRO A 29 16.61 26.13 -2.81
N TYR A 30 17.42 25.39 -2.04
CA TYR A 30 17.97 25.82 -0.75
C TYR A 30 19.31 25.11 -0.45
N PRO A 31 20.32 25.81 0.08
CA PRO A 31 20.41 27.26 0.28
C PRO A 31 20.33 28.09 -1.01
N ARG A 32 19.99 29.38 -0.93
CA ARG A 32 19.80 30.24 -2.12
C ARG A 32 21.03 30.31 -3.03
N GLU A 33 22.20 30.42 -2.43
CA GLU A 33 23.48 30.56 -3.15
C GLU A 33 23.98 29.22 -3.72
N THR A 34 23.65 28.11 -3.06
CA THR A 34 24.10 26.76 -3.45
C THR A 34 22.93 25.78 -3.39
N PRO A 35 22.06 25.75 -4.42
CA PRO A 35 20.98 24.78 -4.52
C PRO A 35 21.52 23.35 -4.43
N GLN A 36 20.84 22.48 -3.69
CA GLN A 36 21.24 21.09 -3.56
C GLN A 36 20.66 20.28 -4.71
N THR A 37 21.50 19.50 -5.39
CA THR A 37 21.07 18.62 -6.49
C THR A 37 21.23 17.16 -6.12
N ALA A 38 20.27 16.33 -6.50
CA ALA A 38 20.36 14.88 -6.40
C ALA A 38 19.96 14.25 -7.73
N ARG A 39 20.50 13.07 -8.03
CA ARG A 39 20.23 12.35 -9.27
C ARG A 39 19.81 10.92 -8.96
N THR A 40 18.71 10.48 -9.57
CA THR A 40 18.24 9.10 -9.45
C THR A 40 19.08 8.18 -10.34
N ARG A 41 19.05 6.87 -10.04
CA ARG A 41 19.47 5.85 -11.00
C ARG A 41 18.56 5.88 -12.23
N HIS A 42 19.05 5.33 -13.34
CA HIS A 42 18.22 5.14 -14.53
C HIS A 42 17.15 4.08 -14.23
N GLY A 43 15.89 4.43 -14.45
CA GLY A 43 14.77 3.51 -14.52
C GLY A 43 14.51 3.14 -15.98
N ALA A 44 14.24 1.86 -16.24
CA ALA A 44 13.85 1.38 -17.55
C ALA A 44 12.33 1.12 -17.56
N GLY A 45 11.65 1.53 -18.63
CA GLY A 45 10.21 1.27 -18.77
C GLY A 45 9.60 1.94 -20.00
N SER A 46 8.52 1.35 -20.52
CA SER A 46 7.83 1.80 -21.73
C SER A 46 6.75 2.84 -21.44
N THR A 47 5.74 2.43 -20.68
CA THR A 47 4.57 3.26 -20.34
C THR A 47 4.69 3.83 -18.93
N ILE A 48 5.27 3.02 -18.04
CA ILE A 48 5.55 3.37 -16.66
C ILE A 48 7.03 3.11 -16.43
N VAL A 49 7.75 4.11 -15.92
CA VAL A 49 9.14 3.98 -15.51
C VAL A 49 9.21 4.12 -14.01
N GLU A 50 9.62 3.08 -13.30
CA GLU A 50 9.73 3.10 -11.84
C GLU A 50 11.12 3.51 -11.36
N TYR A 51 11.17 4.21 -10.22
CA TYR A 51 12.41 4.62 -9.57
C TYR A 51 12.44 4.15 -8.11
N PRO A 52 12.54 2.83 -7.85
CA PRO A 52 12.32 2.24 -6.52
C PRO A 52 13.27 2.79 -5.42
N ASP A 53 14.52 3.09 -5.77
CA ASP A 53 15.59 3.52 -4.85
C ASP A 53 15.86 5.04 -4.84
N SER A 54 14.91 5.84 -5.32
CA SER A 54 15.09 7.29 -5.51
C SER A 54 14.94 8.16 -4.23
N LEU A 55 15.28 7.62 -3.06
CA LEU A 55 15.16 8.37 -1.81
C LEU A 55 16.36 9.30 -1.60
N HIS A 56 16.16 10.59 -1.83
CA HIS A 56 17.17 11.63 -1.64
C HIS A 56 16.85 12.52 -0.44
N LYS A 57 17.82 12.69 0.45
CA LYS A 57 17.73 13.55 1.63
C LYS A 57 18.40 14.90 1.32
N PHE A 58 17.68 15.98 1.60
CA PHE A 58 18.19 17.34 1.46
C PHE A 58 18.34 17.95 2.85
N GLN A 59 19.44 18.64 3.10
CA GLN A 59 19.70 19.29 4.38
C GLN A 59 18.99 20.63 4.43
N ILE A 60 18.28 20.90 5.53
CA ILE A 60 17.55 22.16 5.74
C ILE A 60 17.86 22.73 7.12
N LYS A 61 18.02 24.05 7.22
CA LYS A 61 18.12 24.75 8.51
C LYS A 61 16.79 25.40 8.83
N ARG A 62 16.00 24.81 9.72
CA ARG A 62 14.64 25.28 10.03
C ARG A 62 14.56 26.66 10.68
N THR A 63 15.63 27.06 11.36
CA THR A 63 15.74 28.38 12.01
C THR A 63 15.89 29.51 11.00
N ASP A 64 16.30 29.18 9.77
CA ASP A 64 16.56 30.15 8.72
C ASP A 64 15.26 30.71 8.13
N THR A 65 15.15 32.05 8.10
CA THR A 65 14.02 32.74 7.48
C THR A 65 13.97 32.55 5.97
N ASP A 66 15.13 32.35 5.34
CA ASP A 66 15.20 32.14 3.90
C ASP A 66 14.59 30.81 3.51
N LEU A 67 14.72 29.77 4.36
CA LEU A 67 14.04 28.50 4.16
C LEU A 67 12.53 28.69 4.09
N LYS A 68 11.94 29.46 5.02
CA LYS A 68 10.49 29.74 5.03
C LYS A 68 10.06 30.45 3.74
N ARG A 69 10.87 31.40 3.25
CA ARG A 69 10.61 32.10 1.99
C ARG A 69 10.70 31.18 0.78
N VAL A 70 11.67 30.26 0.76
CA VAL A 70 11.81 29.24 -0.29
C VAL A 70 10.57 28.37 -0.33
N PHE A 71 10.11 27.86 0.81
CA PHE A 71 8.91 27.03 0.86
C PHE A 71 7.65 27.76 0.41
N LYS A 72 7.48 29.06 0.73
CA LYS A 72 6.34 29.86 0.27
C LYS A 72 6.32 30.16 -1.23
N ARG A 73 7.49 30.37 -1.83
CA ARG A 73 7.58 31.03 -3.16
C ARG A 73 8.25 30.21 -4.25
N LYS A 74 8.97 29.15 -3.87
CA LYS A 74 9.74 28.33 -4.80
C LYS A 74 9.14 26.94 -4.90
N GLU A 75 9.54 26.27 -5.96
CA GLU A 75 9.09 24.93 -6.31
C GLU A 75 10.32 24.02 -6.39
N LEU A 76 10.14 22.74 -6.06
CA LEU A 76 11.16 21.72 -6.29
C LEU A 76 11.18 21.41 -7.78
N LYS A 77 12.32 21.63 -8.43
CA LYS A 77 12.48 21.40 -9.86
C LYS A 77 12.98 19.98 -10.12
N LEU A 78 12.33 19.31 -11.05
CA LEU A 78 12.58 17.93 -11.44
C LEU A 78 12.86 17.92 -12.93
N SER A 79 14.05 17.50 -13.32
CA SER A 79 14.46 17.44 -14.73
C SER A 79 14.64 15.99 -15.12
N ILE A 80 13.85 15.53 -16.10
CA ILE A 80 13.85 14.16 -16.57
C ILE A 80 14.80 14.09 -17.76
N PHE A 81 15.77 13.19 -17.69
CA PHE A 81 16.72 12.94 -18.76
C PHE A 81 16.57 11.52 -19.26
N HIS A 82 16.71 11.32 -20.56
CA HIS A 82 16.81 9.99 -21.15
C HIS A 82 18.23 9.68 -21.56
N LYS A 83 18.58 8.39 -21.51
CA LYS A 83 19.91 7.93 -21.92
C LYS A 83 20.05 8.03 -23.44
N ALA A 84 21.06 8.77 -23.89
CA ALA A 84 21.29 9.05 -25.31
C ALA A 84 22.07 7.94 -26.06
N GLY A 85 22.39 6.83 -25.39
CA GLY A 85 23.16 5.70 -25.93
C GLY A 85 24.61 5.65 -25.43
N PHE A 86 25.43 4.78 -26.03
CA PHE A 86 26.83 4.58 -25.65
C PHE A 86 27.68 5.83 -25.97
N LEU A 87 28.42 6.34 -24.98
CA LEU A 87 29.28 7.54 -25.05
C LEU A 87 28.58 8.86 -25.38
N ARG A 88 27.24 8.93 -25.32
CA ARG A 88 26.50 10.19 -25.44
C ARG A 88 26.02 10.66 -24.08
N ALA A 89 26.07 11.98 -23.86
CA ALA A 89 25.51 12.59 -22.67
C ALA A 89 23.98 12.46 -22.68
N ASP A 90 23.39 12.28 -21.50
CA ASP A 90 21.95 12.18 -21.36
C ASP A 90 21.27 13.47 -21.83
N ARG A 91 20.13 13.31 -22.51
CA ARG A 91 19.38 14.42 -23.10
C ARG A 91 18.12 14.68 -22.29
N LEU A 92 17.80 15.96 -22.11
CA LEU A 92 16.61 16.38 -21.39
C LEU A 92 15.36 15.96 -22.17
N LEU A 93 14.45 15.28 -21.48
CA LEU A 93 13.15 14.87 -21.97
C LEU A 93 12.06 15.85 -21.53
N GLY A 94 12.18 16.42 -20.33
CA GLY A 94 11.26 17.44 -19.85
C GLY A 94 11.54 17.87 -18.42
N THR A 95 10.75 18.82 -17.94
CA THR A 95 10.83 19.36 -16.59
C THR A 95 9.47 19.34 -15.90
N ALA A 96 9.47 19.02 -14.62
CA ALA A 96 8.31 19.07 -13.74
C ALA A 96 8.67 19.89 -12.50
N SER A 97 7.68 20.55 -11.89
CA SER A 97 7.89 21.38 -10.70
C SER A 97 6.82 21.10 -9.65
N VAL A 98 7.26 20.82 -8.42
CA VAL A 98 6.38 20.54 -7.27
C VAL A 98 6.36 21.76 -6.35
N LYS A 99 5.17 22.26 -6.01
CA LYS A 99 5.03 23.41 -5.10
C LYS A 99 5.46 23.04 -3.68
N LEU A 100 6.29 23.87 -3.07
CA LEU A 100 6.73 23.67 -1.69
C LEU A 100 5.79 24.30 -0.66
N ALA A 101 4.85 25.16 -1.08
CA ALA A 101 3.93 25.87 -0.19
C ALA A 101 3.09 24.95 0.71
N PRO A 102 2.60 23.77 0.27
CA PRO A 102 1.79 22.91 1.13
C PRO A 102 2.51 22.36 2.37
N PHE A 103 3.84 22.45 2.42
CA PHE A 103 4.63 22.04 3.59
C PHE A 103 4.53 22.97 4.81
N GLU A 104 3.84 24.11 4.66
CA GLU A 104 3.50 24.95 5.80
C GLU A 104 2.47 24.28 6.70
N GLU A 105 1.49 23.59 6.10
CA GLU A 105 0.39 22.93 6.79
C GLU A 105 0.65 21.43 6.98
N THR A 106 1.21 20.78 5.95
CA THR A 106 1.38 19.32 5.91
C THR A 106 2.85 18.92 6.00
N ALA A 107 3.12 17.73 6.56
CA ALA A 107 4.48 17.19 6.64
C ALA A 107 4.84 16.29 5.43
N THR A 108 3.87 15.95 4.59
CA THR A 108 4.02 15.03 3.46
C THR A 108 3.20 15.51 2.28
N ILE A 109 3.83 15.60 1.11
CA ILE A 109 3.19 15.85 -0.18
C ILE A 109 3.37 14.61 -1.03
N HIS A 110 2.30 14.12 -1.64
CA HIS A 110 2.32 13.04 -2.62
C HIS A 110 1.45 13.48 -3.79
N GLU A 111 2.07 13.79 -4.91
CA GLU A 111 1.36 14.34 -6.08
C GLU A 111 1.89 13.76 -7.39
N SER A 112 1.05 13.82 -8.43
CA SER A 112 1.38 13.49 -9.81
C SER A 112 1.46 14.77 -10.62
N VAL A 113 2.67 15.16 -11.01
CA VAL A 113 2.97 16.45 -11.65
C VAL A 113 3.12 16.27 -13.14
N ASP A 114 2.55 17.18 -13.92
CA ASP A 114 2.71 17.18 -15.37
C ASP A 114 4.14 17.56 -15.78
N ILE A 115 4.65 16.86 -16.78
CA ILE A 115 5.97 17.09 -17.36
C ILE A 115 5.81 18.00 -18.57
N TYR A 116 6.61 19.06 -18.63
CA TYR A 116 6.64 19.99 -19.74
C TYR A 116 8.00 19.92 -20.45
N ASP A 117 7.96 19.84 -21.78
CA ASP A 117 9.15 20.02 -22.59
C ASP A 117 9.58 21.50 -22.62
N ASN A 118 10.88 21.73 -22.74
CA ASN A 118 11.45 23.07 -22.82
C ASN A 118 11.00 23.81 -24.08
N GLU A 119 10.77 23.08 -25.18
CA GLU A 119 10.36 23.67 -26.46
C GLU A 119 8.84 23.87 -26.54
N HIS A 120 8.06 22.96 -25.97
CA HIS A 120 6.59 22.92 -26.12
C HIS A 120 5.88 23.05 -24.77
N LYS A 121 6.10 24.17 -24.06
CA LYS A 121 5.51 24.51 -22.74
C LYS A 121 3.97 24.49 -22.65
N LYS A 122 3.26 24.20 -23.74
CA LYS A 122 1.79 24.23 -23.82
C LYS A 122 1.12 22.87 -23.64
N LYS A 123 1.82 21.76 -23.86
CA LYS A 123 1.24 20.42 -23.75
C LYS A 123 2.02 19.56 -22.75
N PRO A 124 1.34 18.89 -21.80
CA PRO A 124 2.00 17.96 -20.90
C PRO A 124 2.44 16.71 -21.68
N GLU A 125 3.69 16.30 -21.48
CA GLU A 125 4.36 15.18 -22.18
C GLU A 125 4.48 13.92 -21.32
N GLY A 126 3.61 13.80 -20.33
CA GLY A 126 3.58 12.73 -19.35
C GLY A 126 3.40 13.29 -17.94
N LYS A 127 3.39 12.40 -16.96
CA LYS A 127 3.28 12.75 -15.54
C LYS A 127 4.41 12.11 -14.74
N LEU A 128 4.80 12.76 -13.65
CA LEU A 128 5.79 12.27 -12.70
C LEU A 128 5.17 12.21 -11.32
N GLU A 129 5.11 11.01 -10.74
CA GLU A 129 4.60 10.80 -9.40
C GLU A 129 5.74 10.94 -8.37
N VAL A 130 5.57 11.84 -7.41
CA VAL A 130 6.60 12.18 -6.43
C VAL A 130 6.02 12.25 -5.03
N LYS A 131 6.78 11.75 -4.07
CA LYS A 131 6.48 11.82 -2.64
C LYS A 131 7.57 12.57 -1.90
N ILE A 132 7.24 13.70 -1.32
CA ILE A 132 8.14 14.53 -0.53
C ILE A 132 7.70 14.46 0.93
N ARG A 133 8.63 14.22 1.84
CA ARG A 133 8.37 14.08 3.27
C ARG A 133 9.35 14.92 4.07
N MET A 134 8.83 15.53 5.12
CA MET A 134 9.57 16.23 6.16
C MET A 134 9.14 15.67 7.52
N LYS A 135 9.99 15.79 8.54
CA LYS A 135 9.69 15.28 9.89
C LYS A 135 8.42 15.91 10.48
N GLU A 136 8.29 17.23 10.37
CA GLU A 136 7.24 18.07 10.94
C GLU A 136 6.95 19.20 9.93
N ALA A 137 5.70 19.66 9.83
CA ALA A 137 5.33 20.78 8.97
C ALA A 137 5.95 22.10 9.48
N LEU A 138 6.26 23.05 8.58
CA LEU A 138 6.95 24.28 8.98
C LEU A 138 6.09 25.20 9.86
N GLY A 139 4.77 25.22 9.64
CA GLY A 139 3.82 26.08 10.37
C GLY A 139 3.62 25.70 11.83
N GLN A 140 3.88 24.44 12.21
CA GLN A 140 3.63 23.95 13.58
C GLN A 140 4.65 24.42 14.61
N THR A 141 5.79 24.99 14.17
CA THR A 141 6.87 25.43 15.07
C THR A 141 6.55 26.67 15.92
N LYS A 142 5.39 27.32 15.75
CA LYS A 142 4.97 28.47 16.57
C LYS A 142 3.65 28.31 17.32
N SER A 143 2.90 27.22 17.12
CA SER A 143 1.54 27.07 17.65
C SER A 143 1.37 25.96 18.70
N SER A 144 2.40 25.15 18.97
CA SER A 144 2.33 24.09 19.97
C SER A 144 2.48 24.56 21.42
N GLU A 145 2.57 25.87 21.68
CA GLU A 145 2.66 26.42 23.04
C GLU A 145 1.38 27.10 23.54
N SER A 146 0.31 27.25 22.74
CA SER A 146 -0.89 27.96 23.24
C SER A 146 -2.21 27.62 22.56
N SER A 147 -2.51 26.34 22.39
CA SER A 147 -3.91 25.92 22.41
C SER A 147 -4.02 24.65 23.25
N LEU A 148 -3.89 24.83 24.56
CA LEU A 148 -4.47 23.91 25.53
C LEU A 148 -5.97 23.88 25.26
N GLN A 149 -6.41 23.00 24.36
CA GLN A 149 -7.83 22.73 24.19
C GLN A 149 -8.28 22.06 25.49
N GLN A 150 -9.08 22.78 26.29
CA GLN A 150 -9.75 22.21 27.44
C GLN A 150 -10.86 21.31 26.90
N TRP A 151 -10.59 20.02 26.87
CA TRP A 151 -11.59 19.02 26.55
C TRP A 151 -12.61 18.98 27.68
N LEU A 152 -13.85 19.34 27.39
CA LEU A 152 -14.97 19.12 28.30
C LEU A 152 -15.26 17.62 28.30
N VAL A 153 -14.94 16.95 29.41
CA VAL A 153 -15.30 15.54 29.66
C VAL A 153 -16.51 15.56 30.59
N ILE A 154 -17.64 15.02 30.13
CA ILE A 154 -18.86 14.88 30.93
C ILE A 154 -18.95 13.43 31.40
N ASP A 155 -18.57 13.19 32.66
CA ASP A 155 -18.49 11.83 33.24
C ASP A 155 -19.82 11.31 33.79
N ARG A 156 -20.89 12.13 33.85
CA ARG A 156 -22.17 11.71 34.42
C ARG A 156 -23.35 12.13 33.57
N PHE A 157 -24.10 11.15 33.09
CA PHE A 157 -25.49 11.30 32.70
C PHE A 157 -26.32 10.72 33.84
N GLU A 158 -26.76 11.56 34.77
CA GLU A 158 -27.77 11.13 35.74
C GLU A 158 -29.11 11.12 35.00
N ASP A 159 -29.71 9.93 34.89
CA ASP A 159 -31.07 9.79 34.38
C ASP A 159 -32.01 10.56 35.31
N ILE A 160 -32.42 11.75 34.88
CA ILE A 160 -33.47 12.52 35.55
C ILE A 160 -34.76 11.73 35.36
N SER A 161 -35.03 10.79 36.26
CA SER A 161 -36.36 10.17 36.37
C SER A 161 -37.34 11.24 36.87
N TYR A 162 -38.10 11.81 35.93
CA TYR A 162 -39.23 12.66 36.28
C TYR A 162 -40.30 11.78 36.92
N ASN A 163 -40.41 11.85 38.25
CA ASN A 163 -41.48 11.22 38.99
C ASN A 163 -42.77 12.05 38.83
N SER A 164 -43.44 11.96 37.68
CA SER A 164 -44.77 12.52 37.51
C SER A 164 -45.81 11.54 38.04
N LYS A 165 -46.35 11.85 39.22
CA LYS A 165 -47.54 11.18 39.76
C LYS A 165 -48.70 11.29 38.76
N SER A 166 -49.39 10.17 38.62
CA SER A 166 -50.50 9.86 37.73
C SER A 166 -51.71 10.79 37.81
N SER A 167 -52.31 11.07 36.66
CA SER A 167 -53.77 11.21 36.53
C SER A 167 -54.25 10.67 35.18
N THR A 168 -55.22 9.76 35.29
CA THR A 168 -55.98 8.96 34.31
C THR A 168 -56.60 9.73 33.13
N SER A 169 -56.50 9.18 31.90
CA SER A 169 -57.62 8.68 31.06
C SER A 169 -57.23 8.45 29.58
N GLN A 170 -57.46 7.22 29.07
CA GLN A 170 -57.91 6.80 27.71
C GLN A 170 -57.13 7.30 26.45
N SER A 171 -56.86 6.56 25.37
CA SER A 171 -57.17 5.21 24.88
C SER A 171 -56.37 4.93 23.57
N ILE A 172 -56.15 3.63 23.25
CA ILE A 172 -55.93 2.98 21.92
C ILE A 172 -54.52 3.04 21.23
N SER A 173 -53.96 1.82 21.03
CA SER A 173 -53.15 1.27 19.90
C SER A 173 -51.86 2.01 19.47
N THR A 174 -50.67 1.42 19.34
CA THR A 174 -50.24 0.12 18.77
C THR A 174 -48.74 -0.05 19.09
N ALA A 175 -48.25 -1.27 19.33
CA ALA A 175 -46.81 -1.58 19.54
C ALA A 175 -46.26 -2.36 18.32
N PRO A 176 -44.96 -2.75 18.25
CA PRO A 176 -43.74 -2.32 18.95
C PRO A 176 -42.67 -1.85 17.89
N SER A 177 -41.42 -1.44 18.17
CA SER A 177 -40.31 -2.32 18.52
C SER A 177 -38.94 -1.63 18.30
N ILE A 178 -37.99 -1.98 19.18
CA ILE A 178 -36.55 -2.21 18.93
C ILE A 178 -35.57 -1.00 18.95
N THR A 179 -34.90 -0.88 20.11
CA THR A 179 -33.45 -1.04 20.33
C THR A 179 -32.44 -0.44 19.34
N ALA A 180 -31.57 0.46 19.84
CA ALA A 180 -30.09 0.45 19.69
C ALA A 180 -29.52 1.77 20.25
N ILE A 181 -28.89 1.78 21.43
CA ILE A 181 -27.48 1.43 21.69
C ILE A 181 -26.50 2.24 20.83
N SER A 182 -26.03 3.32 21.43
CA SER A 182 -24.76 3.98 21.14
C SER A 182 -23.62 2.95 21.05
N ARG A 183 -22.82 3.01 19.98
CA ARG A 183 -21.48 2.42 19.99
C ARG A 183 -20.42 3.50 19.84
N LEU A 184 -19.70 3.63 20.93
CA LEU A 184 -18.32 4.07 21.02
C LEU A 184 -17.50 3.48 19.87
N VAL A 185 -16.72 4.33 19.20
CA VAL A 185 -15.66 3.95 18.28
C VAL A 185 -14.49 3.40 19.10
N PRO A 186 -14.08 2.12 18.94
CA PRO A 186 -12.80 1.65 19.41
C PRO A 186 -11.77 1.84 18.29
N THR A 187 -10.67 2.49 18.64
CA THR A 187 -9.46 2.66 17.82
C THR A 187 -8.91 1.32 17.35
N SER A 188 -8.79 1.10 16.03
CA SER A 188 -8.24 -0.11 15.41
C SER A 188 -6.91 0.15 14.66
N ASP A 189 -5.90 0.67 15.37
CA ASP A 189 -4.56 0.96 14.82
C ASP A 189 -3.73 -0.28 14.39
N SER A 190 -4.28 -1.49 14.52
CA SER A 190 -3.68 -2.73 14.01
C SER A 190 -4.10 -3.05 12.56
N LEU A 191 -5.23 -2.53 12.09
CA LEU A 191 -5.78 -2.88 10.78
C LEU A 191 -5.20 -2.03 9.66
N GLY A 192 -4.93 -0.76 9.93
CA GLY A 192 -4.30 0.15 8.96
C GLY A 192 -2.91 -0.29 8.52
N LEU A 193 -2.12 -0.92 9.39
CA LEU A 193 -0.77 -1.39 9.05
C LEU A 193 -0.76 -2.72 8.30
N LEU A 194 -1.73 -3.60 8.58
CA LEU A 194 -1.99 -4.78 7.77
C LEU A 194 -2.52 -4.39 6.39
N ALA A 195 -3.36 -3.34 6.29
CA ALA A 195 -3.87 -2.83 5.02
C ALA A 195 -2.72 -2.37 4.13
N ILE A 196 -1.78 -1.60 4.70
CA ILE A 196 -0.56 -1.14 4.01
C ILE A 196 0.33 -2.33 3.61
N THR A 197 0.47 -3.34 4.47
CA THR A 197 1.32 -4.52 4.19
C THR A 197 0.68 -5.45 3.15
N LEU A 198 -0.64 -5.63 3.18
CA LEU A 198 -1.42 -6.45 2.23
C LEU A 198 -1.57 -5.74 0.88
N ALA A 199 -1.72 -4.41 0.86
CA ALA A 199 -1.72 -3.60 -0.36
C ALA A 199 -0.35 -3.61 -1.05
N ASN A 200 0.75 -3.62 -0.28
CA ASN A 200 2.09 -3.76 -0.85
C ASN A 200 2.37 -5.17 -1.41
N ASN A 201 1.79 -6.23 -0.81
CA ASN A 201 1.88 -7.60 -1.33
C ASN A 201 1.00 -7.86 -2.57
N LEU A 202 0.02 -6.99 -2.86
CA LEU A 202 -0.78 -7.05 -4.09
C LEU A 202 -0.03 -6.55 -5.34
N ASN A 203 1.10 -5.86 -5.18
CA ASN A 203 1.90 -5.37 -6.29
C ASN A 203 2.95 -6.37 -6.80
N ASN A 204 3.11 -7.53 -6.14
CA ASN A 204 4.18 -8.49 -6.46
C ASN A 204 3.70 -9.82 -7.08
N ASN A 205 2.39 -10.04 -7.24
CA ASN A 205 1.85 -11.18 -7.97
C ASN A 205 0.75 -10.70 -8.90
N ASN A 206 1.12 -10.37 -10.14
CA ASN A 206 0.29 -10.47 -11.35
C ASN A 206 1.11 -10.01 -12.56
N ASN A 207 1.90 -10.94 -13.12
CA ASN A 207 2.12 -11.01 -14.55
C ASN A 207 1.87 -12.46 -14.92
N ASN A 208 0.64 -12.73 -15.34
CA ASN A 208 0.20 -13.71 -16.33
C ASN A 208 -1.29 -13.91 -16.07
N ASP A 209 -2.11 -13.30 -16.92
CA ASP A 209 -3.25 -13.95 -17.58
C ASP A 209 -4.17 -12.86 -18.16
N ASP A 210 -3.89 -12.51 -19.41
CA ASP A 210 -4.82 -11.99 -20.43
C ASP A 210 -4.25 -12.57 -21.74
N ASP A 211 -4.95 -13.08 -22.74
CA ASP A 211 -6.34 -13.22 -23.13
C ASP A 211 -6.26 -14.03 -24.46
N ALA A 212 -7.26 -14.85 -24.80
CA ALA A 212 -7.73 -15.10 -26.17
C ALA A 212 -8.64 -16.34 -26.26
N THR A 213 -9.93 -16.08 -26.42
CA THR A 213 -10.92 -17.00 -27.00
C THR A 213 -10.79 -17.12 -28.54
N VAL A 214 -10.77 -18.37 -29.01
CA VAL A 214 -11.45 -18.98 -30.20
C VAL A 214 -11.20 -18.41 -31.61
N GLU A 215 -10.55 -19.19 -32.48
CA GLU A 215 -11.13 -19.71 -33.74
C GLU A 215 -10.32 -20.87 -34.37
N SER A 216 -10.96 -21.57 -35.31
CA SER A 216 -10.75 -22.99 -35.69
C SER A 216 -9.81 -23.24 -36.88
N SER A 217 -9.30 -24.48 -36.94
CA SER A 217 -8.97 -25.30 -38.14
C SER A 217 -7.54 -25.38 -38.71
N ARG A 218 -7.10 -26.65 -38.87
CA ARG A 218 -6.15 -27.26 -39.85
C ARG A 218 -4.70 -27.59 -39.41
N SER A 219 -4.52 -28.89 -39.10
CA SER A 219 -3.55 -29.88 -39.61
C SER A 219 -2.04 -29.64 -39.67
N SER A 220 -1.35 -30.78 -39.50
CA SER A 220 0.03 -31.20 -39.87
C SER A 220 1.21 -30.92 -38.93
N ASP A 221 1.63 -32.00 -38.25
CA ASP A 221 2.98 -32.58 -38.16
C ASP A 221 4.21 -31.65 -38.24
N ASN A 222 5.00 -31.58 -37.15
CA ASN A 222 6.39 -32.07 -37.13
C ASN A 222 7.12 -31.84 -35.78
N GLU A 223 7.63 -32.95 -35.24
CA GLU A 223 8.95 -33.18 -34.65
C GLU A 223 9.75 -32.07 -33.90
N SER A 224 9.94 -32.33 -32.60
CA SER A 224 11.22 -32.35 -31.88
C SER A 224 12.17 -31.13 -31.90
N LYS A 225 12.34 -30.48 -30.73
CA LYS A 225 13.59 -30.50 -29.91
C LYS A 225 13.58 -29.45 -28.78
N HIS A 226 13.88 -29.93 -27.58
CA HIS A 226 14.44 -29.24 -26.40
C HIS A 226 14.20 -27.73 -26.22
N ARG A 227 13.36 -27.40 -25.23
CA ARG A 227 13.71 -26.34 -24.27
C ARG A 227 13.11 -26.67 -22.89
N ILE A 228 13.99 -27.08 -21.98
CA ILE A 228 13.73 -27.24 -20.56
C ILE A 228 13.32 -25.87 -20.03
N SER A 229 12.02 -25.69 -19.76
CA SER A 229 11.51 -24.49 -19.13
C SER A 229 11.79 -24.58 -17.63
N ARG A 230 12.73 -23.76 -17.15
CA ARG A 230 13.00 -23.57 -15.72
C ARG A 230 11.79 -22.90 -15.10
N ASN A 231 10.90 -23.72 -14.56
CA ASN A 231 9.85 -23.30 -13.65
C ASN A 231 10.54 -22.85 -12.35
N SER A 232 10.60 -21.55 -12.08
CA SER A 232 11.08 -21.03 -10.80
C SER A 232 10.02 -21.33 -9.74
N GLN A 233 10.06 -22.55 -9.21
CA GLN A 233 9.39 -22.94 -7.99
C GLN A 233 9.93 -22.06 -6.85
N GLN A 234 9.19 -21.02 -6.49
CA GLN A 234 9.25 -20.60 -5.10
C GLN A 234 8.81 -21.79 -4.25
N PRO A 235 9.46 -22.07 -3.11
CA PRO A 235 9.04 -23.15 -2.24
C PRO A 235 7.58 -22.93 -1.90
N VAL A 236 6.73 -23.92 -2.17
CA VAL A 236 5.30 -23.88 -1.82
C VAL A 236 5.24 -23.82 -0.31
N VAL A 237 5.09 -22.61 0.25
CA VAL A 237 4.95 -22.42 1.68
C VAL A 237 3.62 -23.06 2.06
N PRO A 238 3.61 -24.08 2.94
CA PRO A 238 2.37 -24.71 3.38
C PRO A 238 1.45 -23.66 4.00
N GLN A 239 0.15 -23.71 3.67
CA GLN A 239 -0.81 -22.68 4.04
C GLN A 239 -1.76 -23.17 5.13
N SER A 240 -2.00 -22.33 6.15
CA SER A 240 -2.96 -22.59 7.24
C SER A 240 -4.35 -22.07 6.89
N ILE A 241 -5.37 -22.91 7.08
CA ILE A 241 -6.77 -22.54 6.84
C ILE A 241 -7.19 -21.41 7.78
N GLN A 242 -6.80 -21.48 9.06
CA GLN A 242 -7.16 -20.46 10.05
C GLN A 242 -6.50 -19.11 9.75
N VAL A 243 -5.26 -19.11 9.28
CA VAL A 243 -4.57 -17.88 8.86
C VAL A 243 -5.22 -17.28 7.61
N LEU A 244 -5.54 -18.10 6.60
CA LEU A 244 -6.21 -17.62 5.38
C LEU A 244 -7.55 -16.96 5.67
N LYS A 245 -8.36 -17.57 6.55
CA LYS A 245 -9.65 -16.99 6.99
C LYS A 245 -9.46 -15.70 7.76
N TYR A 246 -8.52 -15.68 8.70
CA TYR A 246 -8.19 -14.46 9.46
C TYR A 246 -7.78 -13.31 8.54
N GLU A 247 -6.97 -13.56 7.51
CA GLU A 247 -6.56 -12.54 6.54
C GLU A 247 -7.72 -12.07 5.66
N ALA A 248 -8.63 -12.97 5.27
CA ALA A 248 -9.83 -12.62 4.52
C ALA A 248 -10.77 -11.72 5.35
N ASP A 249 -11.02 -12.05 6.61
CA ASP A 249 -11.84 -11.26 7.52
C ASP A 249 -11.24 -9.87 7.76
N LEU A 250 -9.91 -9.82 7.87
CA LEU A 250 -9.18 -8.57 8.02
C LEU A 250 -9.36 -7.63 6.83
N ILE A 251 -9.36 -8.17 5.61
CA ILE A 251 -9.57 -7.40 4.40
C ILE A 251 -11.02 -6.89 4.36
N ASN A 252 -12.00 -7.70 4.75
CA ASN A 252 -13.39 -7.24 4.88
C ASN A 252 -13.51 -6.09 5.87
N GLU A 253 -12.90 -6.22 7.05
CA GLU A 253 -12.90 -5.17 8.06
C GLU A 253 -12.21 -3.88 7.55
N GLN A 254 -11.15 -4.01 6.74
CA GLN A 254 -10.50 -2.86 6.11
C GLN A 254 -11.37 -2.19 5.05
N ILE A 255 -12.11 -2.97 4.27
CA ILE A 255 -13.06 -2.43 3.29
C ILE A 255 -14.15 -1.65 4.03
N GLU A 256 -14.75 -2.23 5.08
CA GLU A 256 -15.80 -1.59 5.87
C GLU A 256 -15.32 -0.30 6.57
N GLN A 257 -14.10 -0.31 7.11
CA GLN A 257 -13.56 0.85 7.83
C GLN A 257 -13.18 2.03 6.93
N PHE A 258 -12.86 1.77 5.67
CA PHE A 258 -12.31 2.78 4.75
C PHE A 258 -13.05 2.85 3.42
N GLU A 259 -14.31 2.39 3.37
CA GLU A 259 -15.13 2.36 2.15
C GLU A 259 -15.22 3.75 1.50
N ASP A 260 -15.42 4.79 2.30
CA ASP A 260 -15.52 6.19 1.84
C ASP A 260 -14.20 6.80 1.37
N LEU A 261 -13.06 6.19 1.72
CA LEU A 261 -11.72 6.68 1.39
C LEU A 261 -11.08 5.95 0.20
N PHE A 262 -11.62 4.78 -0.18
CA PHE A 262 -11.08 4.00 -1.27
C PHE A 262 -11.77 4.29 -2.60
N THR A 263 -10.97 4.27 -3.66
CA THR A 263 -11.52 4.23 -5.03
C THR A 263 -12.13 2.87 -5.31
N GLN A 264 -13.13 2.82 -6.19
CA GLN A 264 -13.80 1.56 -6.55
C GLN A 264 -12.82 0.47 -7.02
N ASP A 265 -11.78 0.84 -7.79
CA ASP A 265 -10.72 -0.08 -8.23
C ASP A 265 -9.94 -0.68 -7.05
N GLN A 266 -9.70 0.09 -5.98
CA GLN A 266 -9.03 -0.41 -4.78
C GLN A 266 -9.92 -1.37 -4.00
N ILE A 267 -11.21 -1.06 -3.88
CA ILE A 267 -12.21 -1.93 -3.24
C ILE A 267 -12.30 -3.25 -4.02
N ASP A 268 -12.36 -3.20 -5.34
CA ASP A 268 -12.46 -4.38 -6.19
C ASP A 268 -11.21 -5.26 -6.07
N ARG A 269 -10.00 -4.68 -6.06
CA ARG A 269 -8.75 -5.44 -5.80
C ARG A 269 -8.74 -6.12 -4.43
N LEU A 270 -9.19 -5.43 -3.38
CA LEU A 270 -9.27 -6.00 -2.04
C LEU A 270 -10.30 -7.14 -1.99
N ARG A 271 -11.46 -6.99 -2.65
CA ARG A 271 -12.47 -8.04 -2.78
C ARG A 271 -11.96 -9.25 -3.56
N THR A 272 -11.27 -9.05 -4.68
CA THR A 272 -10.65 -10.15 -5.44
C THR A 272 -9.66 -10.92 -4.58
N LYS A 273 -8.85 -10.21 -3.78
CA LYS A 273 -7.92 -10.86 -2.84
C LYS A 273 -8.64 -11.67 -1.77
N GLN A 274 -9.67 -11.09 -1.16
CA GLN A 274 -10.49 -11.76 -0.16
C GLN A 274 -11.15 -13.03 -0.71
N GLN A 275 -11.68 -12.97 -1.93
CA GLN A 275 -12.26 -14.12 -2.62
C GLN A 275 -11.20 -15.20 -2.90
N THR A 276 -10.00 -14.79 -3.31
CA THR A 276 -8.88 -15.73 -3.55
C THR A 276 -8.49 -16.45 -2.27
N LEU A 277 -8.31 -15.74 -1.15
CA LEU A 277 -7.98 -16.35 0.15
C LEU A 277 -9.06 -17.32 0.61
N THR A 278 -10.33 -16.95 0.44
CA THR A 278 -11.47 -17.81 0.80
C THR A 278 -11.49 -19.08 -0.05
N LYS A 279 -11.36 -18.93 -1.37
CA LYS A 279 -11.30 -20.04 -2.33
C LYS A 279 -10.15 -21.00 -2.01
N THR A 280 -8.96 -20.48 -1.75
CA THR A 280 -7.81 -21.30 -1.38
C THR A 280 -8.05 -22.06 -0.08
N SER A 281 -8.67 -21.42 0.92
CA SER A 281 -9.02 -22.12 2.17
C SER A 281 -10.02 -23.26 1.94
N ASP A 282 -10.99 -23.07 1.04
CA ASP A 282 -11.98 -24.09 0.67
C ASP A 282 -11.34 -25.23 -0.13
N GLU A 283 -10.42 -24.93 -1.06
CA GLU A 283 -9.64 -25.92 -1.81
C GLU A 283 -8.84 -26.83 -0.87
N ILE A 284 -8.20 -26.26 0.16
CA ILE A 284 -7.49 -27.05 1.18
C ILE A 284 -8.47 -27.94 1.93
N ILE A 285 -9.63 -27.43 2.37
CA ILE A 285 -10.66 -28.23 3.05
C ILE A 285 -11.13 -29.39 2.16
N VAL A 286 -11.37 -29.14 0.87
CA VAL A 286 -11.79 -30.18 -0.09
C VAL A 286 -10.69 -31.22 -0.25
N SER A 287 -9.43 -30.80 -0.38
CA SER A 287 -8.28 -31.70 -0.49
C SER A 287 -8.11 -32.60 0.74
N LEU A 288 -8.33 -32.05 1.94
CA LEU A 288 -8.27 -32.79 3.20
C LEU A 288 -9.41 -33.81 3.32
N ARG A 289 -10.61 -33.46 2.84
CA ARG A 289 -11.77 -34.38 2.82
C ARG A 289 -11.56 -35.53 1.83
N GLN A 290 -10.97 -35.26 0.67
CA GLN A 290 -10.78 -36.26 -0.39
C GLN A 290 -9.52 -37.12 -0.21
N GLY A 291 -8.44 -36.55 0.32
CA GLY A 291 -7.14 -37.21 0.42
C GLY A 291 -6.94 -38.12 1.64
N GLY A 292 -7.92 -38.18 2.55
CA GLY A 292 -7.91 -39.08 3.71
C GLY A 292 -6.72 -38.84 4.65
N LYS A 293 -6.31 -39.89 5.38
CA LYS A 293 -5.28 -39.79 6.43
C LYS A 293 -3.93 -39.24 5.93
N LYS A 294 -3.51 -39.64 4.73
CA LYS A 294 -2.23 -39.21 4.15
C LYS A 294 -2.19 -37.70 3.87
N ALA A 295 -3.28 -37.14 3.35
CA ALA A 295 -3.37 -35.70 3.10
C ALA A 295 -3.40 -34.90 4.40
N VAL A 296 -4.05 -35.42 5.44
CA VAL A 296 -4.04 -34.81 6.78
C VAL A 296 -2.63 -34.81 7.38
N GLU A 297 -1.90 -35.92 7.30
CA GLU A 297 -0.51 -36.00 7.78
C GLU A 297 0.42 -35.03 7.03
N GLU A 298 0.25 -34.91 5.71
CA GLU A 298 1.02 -33.96 4.90
C GLU A 298 0.70 -32.50 5.25
N HIS A 299 -0.57 -32.18 5.48
CA HIS A 299 -1.01 -30.85 5.92
C HIS A 299 -0.47 -30.50 7.31
N VAL A 300 -0.56 -31.42 8.27
CA VAL A 300 0.00 -31.25 9.64
C VAL A 300 1.50 -30.97 9.58
N ARG A 301 2.26 -31.75 8.81
CA ARG A 301 3.70 -31.51 8.59
C ARG A 301 3.95 -30.12 7.99
N GLY A 302 3.09 -29.69 7.07
CA GLY A 302 3.15 -28.33 6.52
C GLY A 302 2.91 -27.25 7.57
N LEU A 303 1.92 -27.42 8.44
CA LEU A 303 1.62 -26.47 9.51
C LEU A 303 2.79 -26.35 10.51
N GLU A 304 3.47 -27.46 10.85
CA GLU A 304 4.67 -27.44 11.70
C GLU A 304 5.80 -26.61 11.08
N GLN A 305 6.07 -26.80 9.79
CA GLN A 305 7.06 -26.00 9.05
C GLN A 305 6.67 -24.51 9.01
N LEU A 306 5.38 -24.22 8.85
CA LEU A 306 4.87 -22.85 8.84
C LEU A 306 5.03 -22.18 10.21
N MET A 307 4.82 -22.91 11.32
CA MET A 307 5.05 -22.38 12.66
C MET A 307 6.51 -22.02 12.91
N GLU A 308 7.45 -22.85 12.46
CA GLU A 308 8.88 -22.57 12.57
C GLU A 308 9.25 -21.32 11.76
N HIS A 309 8.71 -21.22 10.54
CA HIS A 309 8.88 -20.05 9.68
C HIS A 309 8.40 -18.76 10.36
N TYR A 310 7.18 -18.74 10.91
CA TYR A 310 6.68 -17.58 11.65
C TYR A 310 7.51 -17.26 12.89
N SER A 311 7.99 -18.28 13.61
CA SER A 311 8.85 -18.05 14.78
C SER A 311 10.13 -17.32 14.40
N LYS A 312 10.77 -17.74 13.30
CA LYS A 312 11.97 -17.09 12.77
C LYS A 312 11.70 -15.65 12.32
N GLU A 313 10.61 -15.42 11.59
CA GLU A 313 10.26 -14.06 11.15
C GLU A 313 9.96 -13.12 12.32
N VAL A 314 9.29 -13.60 13.38
CA VAL A 314 9.05 -12.82 14.60
C VAL A 314 10.36 -12.31 15.19
N ASP A 315 11.36 -13.18 15.30
CA ASP A 315 12.68 -12.80 15.84
C ASP A 315 13.38 -11.78 14.93
N GLU A 316 13.29 -11.95 13.60
CA GLU A 316 13.84 -11.00 12.64
C GLU A 316 13.19 -9.61 12.73
N TYR A 317 11.85 -9.55 12.84
CA TYR A 317 11.15 -8.26 12.95
C TYR A 317 11.39 -7.59 14.30
N ARG A 318 11.54 -8.36 15.38
CA ARG A 318 11.95 -7.82 16.69
C ARG A 318 13.36 -7.24 16.66
N GLN A 319 14.31 -7.91 15.98
CA GLN A 319 15.67 -7.39 15.80
C GLN A 319 15.71 -6.09 14.99
N ARG A 320 14.74 -5.86 14.11
CA ARG A 320 14.62 -4.64 13.29
C ARG A 320 13.78 -3.53 13.96
N ASP A 321 13.40 -3.69 15.24
CA ASP A 321 12.47 -2.80 15.96
C ASP A 321 11.08 -2.63 15.29
N GLU A 322 10.69 -3.59 14.45
CA GLU A 322 9.38 -3.61 13.77
C GLU A 322 8.33 -4.39 14.59
N ASN A 323 8.16 -4.02 15.86
CA ASN A 323 7.34 -4.75 16.84
C ASN A 323 5.90 -5.03 16.37
N LYS A 324 5.27 -4.08 15.67
CA LYS A 324 3.91 -4.24 15.16
C LYS A 324 3.78 -5.39 14.15
N LYS A 325 4.80 -5.60 13.31
CA LYS A 325 4.80 -6.74 12.36
C LYS A 325 5.08 -8.05 13.08
N ALA A 326 5.94 -8.02 14.09
CA ALA A 326 6.17 -9.18 14.95
C ALA A 326 4.87 -9.62 15.65
N ASP A 327 4.09 -8.69 16.20
CA ASP A 327 2.82 -9.01 16.88
C ASP A 327 1.79 -9.68 15.95
N ILE A 328 1.72 -9.21 14.70
CA ILE A 328 0.89 -9.83 13.66
C ILE A 328 1.31 -11.28 13.41
N LEU A 329 2.61 -11.53 13.28
CA LEU A 329 3.14 -12.86 13.03
C LEU A 329 2.97 -13.78 14.24
N VAL A 330 3.06 -13.26 15.46
CA VAL A 330 2.70 -13.99 16.68
C VAL A 330 1.24 -14.42 16.61
N LYS A 331 0.32 -13.52 16.26
CA LYS A 331 -1.10 -13.87 16.12
C LYS A 331 -1.34 -14.91 15.03
N LYS A 332 -0.65 -14.84 13.89
CA LYS A 332 -0.72 -15.88 12.85
C LYS A 332 -0.19 -17.22 13.36
N LYS A 333 0.94 -17.23 14.07
CA LYS A 333 1.49 -18.43 14.71
C LYS A 333 0.50 -19.07 15.68
N ASP A 334 -0.19 -18.28 16.49
CA ASP A 334 -1.22 -18.77 17.41
C ASP A 334 -2.42 -19.41 16.69
N LEU A 335 -2.79 -18.87 15.52
CA LEU A 335 -3.84 -19.47 14.68
C LEU A 335 -3.40 -20.81 14.09
N VAL A 336 -2.13 -20.94 13.66
CA VAL A 336 -1.58 -22.22 13.20
C VAL A 336 -1.53 -23.23 14.34
N ALA A 337 -1.13 -22.82 15.54
CA ALA A 337 -1.12 -23.69 16.72
C ALA A 337 -2.52 -24.23 17.03
N LYS A 338 -3.54 -23.37 17.01
CA LYS A 338 -4.95 -23.78 17.16
C LYS A 338 -5.38 -24.76 16.08
N GLU A 339 -4.94 -24.58 14.84
CA GLU A 339 -5.24 -25.50 13.75
C GLU A 339 -4.61 -26.88 14.00
N LEU A 340 -3.35 -26.94 14.43
CA LEU A 340 -2.69 -28.20 14.82
C LEU A 340 -3.39 -28.90 16.00
N GLU A 341 -3.86 -28.14 16.98
CA GLU A 341 -4.66 -28.67 18.08
C GLU A 341 -5.92 -29.38 17.55
N THR A 342 -6.61 -28.82 16.54
CA THR A 342 -7.81 -29.47 15.98
C THR A 342 -7.54 -30.81 15.29
N PHE A 343 -6.32 -31.04 14.81
CA PHE A 343 -5.92 -32.31 14.18
C PHE A 343 -5.37 -33.32 15.19
N THR A 344 -4.81 -32.85 16.31
CA THR A 344 -4.28 -33.71 17.38
C THR A 344 -5.34 -34.08 18.42
N SER A 345 -6.40 -33.26 18.58
CA SER A 345 -7.47 -33.47 19.55
C SER A 345 -8.62 -34.38 19.07
N LYS A 346 -8.55 -34.93 17.85
CA LYS A 346 -9.55 -35.88 17.34
C LYS A 346 -9.09 -37.33 17.61
N PRO A 347 -9.84 -38.12 18.40
CA PRO A 347 -9.53 -39.53 18.65
C PRO A 347 -9.73 -40.41 17.41
#